data_AF-A0A094QC71-F1
#
_entry.id   AF-A0A094QC71-F1
#
_cell.length_a   1.000
_cell.length_b   1.000
_cell.length_c   1.000
_cell.angle_alpha   90.00
_cell.angle_beta   90.00
_cell.angle_gamma   90.00
#
_symmetry.space_group_name_H-M   'P 1'
#
loop_
_entity.id
_entity.type
_entity.pdbx_description
1 polymer ?
#
loop_
_entity_poly.entity_id
_entity_poly.type
_entity_poly.pdbx_seq_one_letter_code
_entity_poly.pdbx_strand_id
1 'polypeptide(L)'
;MVFFGVFGTIALVGPWVSITVGLADLFAICFHLFVFVLFAGFLALAAGAASGRKGLGVALASAVFALGFLIESLGRSIDWLGRLRPLSPWRWYSSSQPLSNGIDWGDCGVLVGSALAVLCLGAWLFNRRDLRG
;
A
#
# COMPACT_ATOMS: atom_id res chain seq x y z
N MET A 1 -14.44 -1.94 -6.81
CA MET A 1 -14.76 -3.14 -7.62
C MET A 1 -13.82 -4.30 -7.33
N VAL A 2 -12.49 -4.12 -7.37
CA VAL A 2 -11.53 -5.23 -7.13
C VAL A 2 -11.66 -5.86 -5.73
N PHE A 3 -11.81 -5.07 -4.66
CA PHE A 3 -11.97 -5.56 -3.29
C PHE A 3 -13.16 -6.50 -3.12
N PHE A 4 -14.36 -6.04 -3.49
CA PHE A 4 -15.58 -6.85 -3.40
C PHE A 4 -15.54 -8.06 -4.34
N GLY A 5 -14.89 -7.93 -5.50
CA GLY A 5 -14.70 -9.03 -6.45
C GLY A 5 -13.82 -10.15 -5.89
N VAL A 6 -12.64 -9.80 -5.35
CA VAL A 6 -11.69 -10.78 -4.79
C VAL A 6 -12.21 -11.42 -3.51
N PHE A 7 -12.82 -10.63 -2.61
CA PHE A 7 -13.45 -11.18 -1.41
C PHE A 7 -14.60 -12.12 -1.77
N GLY A 8 -15.45 -11.71 -2.72
CA GLY A 8 -16.59 -12.51 -3.18
C GLY A 8 -16.17 -13.82 -3.84
N THR A 9 -15.16 -13.81 -4.71
CA THR A 9 -14.67 -15.04 -5.36
C THR A 9 -14.05 -16.01 -4.37
N ILE A 10 -13.25 -15.53 -3.42
CA ILE A 10 -12.61 -16.41 -2.43
C ILE A 10 -13.64 -16.94 -1.42
N ALA A 11 -14.62 -16.13 -1.00
CA ALA A 11 -15.70 -16.61 -0.14
C ALA A 11 -16.57 -17.70 -0.79
N LEU A 12 -16.79 -17.59 -2.12
CA LEU A 12 -17.56 -18.58 -2.89
C LEU A 12 -16.77 -19.86 -3.18
N VAL A 13 -15.48 -19.74 -3.50
CA VAL A 13 -14.63 -20.87 -3.93
C VAL A 13 -13.91 -21.54 -2.76
N GLY A 14 -13.62 -20.80 -1.69
CA GLY A 14 -12.89 -21.28 -0.51
C GLY A 14 -13.40 -22.59 0.11
N PRO A 15 -14.72 -22.78 0.28
CA PRO A 15 -15.29 -24.03 0.79
C PRO A 15 -15.01 -25.25 -0.11
N TRP A 16 -14.83 -25.05 -1.42
CA TRP A 16 -14.55 -26.12 -2.38
C TRP A 16 -13.08 -26.56 -2.38
N VAL A 17 -12.19 -25.71 -1.85
CA VAL A 17 -10.73 -25.92 -1.85
C VAL A 17 -10.21 -26.27 -0.45
N SER A 18 -11.12 -26.55 0.51
CA SER A 18 -10.79 -26.86 1.92
C SER A 18 -9.85 -25.86 2.61
N ILE A 19 -9.85 -24.61 2.13
CA ILE A 19 -9.12 -23.51 2.75
C ILE A 19 -9.96 -23.03 3.94
N THR A 20 -9.66 -23.51 5.14
CA THR A 20 -10.25 -23.03 6.40
C THR A 20 -9.61 -21.68 6.77
N VAL A 21 -9.90 -20.64 6.00
CA VAL A 21 -9.57 -19.26 6.36
C VAL A 21 -10.85 -18.61 6.88
N GLY A 22 -10.79 -18.05 8.08
CA GLY A 22 -11.93 -17.35 8.67
C GLY A 22 -12.35 -16.18 7.77
N LEU A 23 -13.66 -15.96 7.64
CA LEU A 23 -14.21 -14.79 6.94
C LEU A 23 -13.63 -13.47 7.48
N ALA A 24 -13.34 -13.42 8.77
CA ALA A 24 -12.70 -12.29 9.44
C ALA A 24 -11.24 -12.07 8.99
N ASP A 25 -10.46 -13.14 8.81
CA ASP A 25 -9.06 -13.06 8.38
C ASP A 25 -8.96 -12.69 6.90
N LEU A 26 -9.90 -13.21 6.09
CA LEU A 26 -10.10 -12.81 4.71
C LEU A 26 -10.42 -11.32 4.59
N PHE A 27 -11.33 -10.83 5.43
CA PHE A 27 -11.64 -9.40 5.47
C PHE A 27 -10.41 -8.59 5.91
N ALA A 28 -9.66 -9.05 6.92
CA ALA A 28 -8.49 -8.36 7.43
C ALA A 28 -7.41 -8.17 6.36
N ILE A 29 -7.04 -9.24 5.64
CA ILE A 29 -6.03 -9.12 4.58
C ILE A 29 -6.52 -8.28 3.39
N CYS A 30 -7.80 -8.39 3.02
CA CYS A 30 -8.37 -7.53 1.99
C CYS A 30 -8.36 -6.05 2.42
N PHE A 31 -8.65 -5.76 3.69
CA PHE A 31 -8.65 -4.41 4.23
C PHE A 31 -7.25 -3.81 4.23
N HIS A 32 -6.23 -4.54 4.70
CA HIS A 32 -4.83 -4.12 4.59
C HIS A 32 -4.41 -3.87 3.14
N LEU A 33 -4.81 -4.75 2.21
CA LEU A 33 -4.53 -4.56 0.79
C LEU A 33 -5.21 -3.30 0.24
N PHE A 34 -6.44 -3.02 0.65
CA PHE A 34 -7.16 -1.81 0.25
C PHE A 34 -6.41 -0.55 0.71
N VAL A 35 -6.03 -0.49 1.99
CA VAL A 35 -5.28 0.64 2.56
C VAL A 35 -3.91 0.79 1.87
N PHE A 36 -3.24 -0.33 1.59
CA PHE A 36 -1.94 -0.34 0.90
C PHE A 36 -2.02 0.22 -0.53
N VAL A 37 -3.02 -0.19 -1.31
CA VAL A 37 -3.22 0.32 -2.68
C VAL A 37 -3.72 1.77 -2.65
N LEU A 38 -4.49 2.16 -1.63
CA LEU A 38 -4.91 3.56 -1.43
C LEU A 38 -3.70 4.48 -1.22
N PHE A 39 -2.73 4.05 -0.41
CA PHE A 39 -1.44 4.74 -0.25
C PHE A 39 -0.72 4.91 -1.59
N ALA A 40 -0.67 3.85 -2.42
CA ALA A 40 -0.09 3.91 -3.76
C ALA A 40 -0.78 4.97 -4.64
N GLY A 41 -2.11 5.00 -4.61
CA GLY A 41 -2.93 5.94 -5.36
C GLY A 41 -2.69 7.39 -4.94
N PHE A 42 -2.63 7.67 -3.63
CA PHE A 42 -2.35 9.02 -3.12
C PHE A 42 -0.92 9.47 -3.43
N LEU A 43 0.05 8.55 -3.40
CA LEU A 43 1.42 8.85 -3.84
C LEU A 43 1.46 9.22 -5.33
N ALA A 44 0.77 8.45 -6.19
CA ALA A 44 0.69 8.75 -7.61
C ALA A 44 0.00 10.09 -7.89
N LEU A 45 -1.09 10.37 -7.18
CA LEU A 45 -1.83 11.63 -7.27
C LEU A 45 -0.99 12.82 -6.80
N ALA A 46 -0.34 12.71 -5.64
CA ALA A 46 0.51 13.76 -5.10
C ALA A 46 1.69 14.07 -6.02
N ALA A 47 2.38 13.04 -6.51
CA ALA A 47 3.50 13.20 -7.44
C ALA A 47 3.05 13.72 -8.82
N GLY A 48 1.89 13.29 -9.31
CA GLY A 48 1.29 13.77 -10.55
C GLY A 48 0.84 15.23 -10.47
N ALA A 49 0.18 15.61 -9.37
CA ALA A 49 -0.23 16.98 -9.07
C ALA A 49 0.99 17.89 -8.92
N ALA A 50 1.96 17.47 -8.11
CA ALA A 50 3.22 18.17 -7.96
C ALA A 50 3.89 18.39 -9.31
N SER A 51 4.14 17.35 -10.11
CA SER A 51 4.88 17.45 -11.37
C SER A 51 4.11 18.01 -12.57
N GLY A 52 2.78 18.12 -12.48
CA GLY A 52 1.89 18.45 -13.61
C GLY A 52 1.79 17.37 -14.69
N ARG A 53 2.43 16.20 -14.51
CA ARG A 53 2.51 15.13 -15.51
C ARG A 53 2.01 13.83 -14.92
N LYS A 54 0.80 13.40 -15.35
CA LYS A 54 0.16 12.15 -14.90
C LYS A 54 1.09 10.93 -14.99
N GLY A 55 1.83 10.80 -16.10
CA GLY A 55 2.75 9.69 -16.32
C GLY A 55 3.90 9.62 -15.30
N LEU A 56 4.44 10.76 -14.86
CA LEU A 56 5.50 10.79 -13.84
C LEU A 56 4.98 10.39 -12.47
N GLY A 57 3.75 10.81 -12.11
CA GLY A 57 3.14 10.41 -10.85
C GLY A 57 2.98 8.89 -10.73
N VAL A 58 2.42 8.27 -11.78
CA VAL A 58 2.27 6.80 -11.83
C VAL A 58 3.63 6.10 -11.83
N ALA A 59 4.61 6.57 -12.60
CA ALA A 59 5.95 5.99 -12.64
C ALA A 59 6.64 6.03 -11.27
N LEU A 60 6.54 7.16 -10.56
CA LEU A 60 7.11 7.33 -9.22
C LEU A 60 6.48 6.38 -8.21
N ALA A 61 5.14 6.31 -8.17
CA ALA A 61 4.45 5.41 -7.26
C ALA A 61 4.80 3.95 -7.53
N SER A 62 4.79 3.53 -8.80
CA SER A 62 5.18 2.18 -9.20
C SER A 62 6.63 1.85 -8.84
N ALA A 63 7.56 2.80 -9.04
CA ALA A 63 8.96 2.62 -8.68
C ALA A 63 9.15 2.45 -7.16
N VAL A 64 8.48 3.28 -6.35
CA VAL A 64 8.53 3.17 -4.88
C VAL A 64 8.01 1.81 -4.42
N PHE A 65 6.90 1.34 -4.99
CA PHE A 65 6.33 0.03 -4.65
C PHE A 65 7.23 -1.12 -5.11
N ALA A 66 7.76 -1.07 -6.33
CA ALA A 66 8.66 -2.10 -6.85
C ALA A 66 9.95 -2.20 -6.03
N LEU A 67 10.59 -1.05 -5.73
CA LEU A 67 11.80 -1.01 -4.91
C LEU A 67 11.52 -1.47 -3.47
N GLY A 68 10.39 -1.03 -2.89
CA GLY A 68 9.98 -1.48 -1.56
C GLY A 68 9.77 -3.00 -1.50
N PHE A 69 9.25 -3.60 -2.57
CA PHE A 69 9.07 -5.05 -2.67
C PHE A 69 10.42 -5.77 -2.71
N LEU A 70 11.37 -5.26 -3.50
CA LEU A 70 12.73 -5.79 -3.53
C LEU A 70 13.41 -5.68 -2.16
N ILE A 71 13.29 -4.53 -1.48
CA ILE A 71 13.86 -4.32 -0.15
C ILE A 71 13.29 -5.31 0.87
N GLU A 72 11.97 -5.51 0.88
CA GLU A 72 11.35 -6.44 1.83
C GLU A 72 11.70 -7.90 1.51
N SER A 73 11.74 -8.26 0.23
CA SER A 73 12.04 -9.63 -0.22
C SER A 73 13.50 -10.00 0.03
N LEU A 74 14.44 -9.13 -0.35
CA LEU A 74 15.87 -9.38 -0.25
C LEU A 74 16.44 -9.00 1.12
N GLY A 75 15.80 -8.11 1.87
CA GLY A 75 16.26 -7.68 3.19
C GLY A 75 16.12 -8.74 4.28
N ARG A 76 15.47 -9.88 3.99
CA ARG A 76 15.53 -11.07 4.85
C ARG A 76 16.83 -11.86 4.67
N SER A 77 17.50 -11.69 3.52
CA SER A 77 18.72 -12.40 3.16
C SER A 77 19.97 -11.51 3.21
N ILE A 78 19.81 -10.19 3.15
CA ILE A 78 20.88 -9.20 3.04
C ILE A 78 20.78 -8.18 4.17
N ASP A 79 21.75 -8.14 5.07
CA ASP A 79 21.74 -7.31 6.30
C ASP A 79 21.61 -5.80 6.04
N TRP A 80 22.29 -5.27 5.01
CA TRP A 80 22.24 -3.84 4.73
C TRP A 80 20.87 -3.41 4.15
N LEU A 81 20.21 -4.28 3.38
CA LEU A 81 18.82 -4.11 2.98
C LEU A 81 17.88 -4.27 4.19
N GLY A 82 18.22 -5.16 5.12
CA GLY A 82 17.50 -5.36 6.37
C GLY A 82 17.26 -4.06 7.14
N ARG A 83 18.24 -3.15 7.16
CA ARG A 83 18.12 -1.82 7.79
C ARG A 83 17.13 -0.88 7.08
N LEU A 84 16.87 -1.10 5.79
CA LEU A 84 15.94 -0.30 4.99
C LEU A 84 14.50 -0.83 5.04
N ARG A 85 14.28 -2.06 5.52
CA ARG A 85 12.94 -2.66 5.67
C ARG A 85 11.95 -1.82 6.48
N PRO A 86 12.34 -1.13 7.58
CA PRO A 86 11.41 -0.29 8.34
C PRO A 86 10.84 0.88 7.53
N LEU A 87 11.53 1.32 6.47
CA LEU A 87 11.10 2.40 5.58
C LEU A 87 10.23 1.88 4.42
N SER A 88 10.19 0.57 4.18
CA SER A 88 9.45 0.00 3.07
C SER A 88 7.94 -0.04 3.40
N PRO A 89 7.07 0.50 2.53
CA PRO A 89 5.61 0.37 2.67
C PRO A 89 5.14 -1.08 2.77
N TRP A 90 5.93 -2.02 2.21
CA TRP A 90 5.65 -3.45 2.26
C TRP A 90 5.75 -4.04 3.67
N ARG A 91 6.56 -3.44 4.54
CA ARG A 91 6.66 -3.87 5.94
C ARG A 91 5.36 -3.60 6.67
N TRP A 92 4.74 -2.45 6.45
CA TRP A 92 3.42 -2.10 7.01
C TRP A 92 2.27 -2.93 6.42
N TYR A 93 2.47 -3.54 5.25
CA TYR A 93 1.49 -4.48 4.67
C TYR A 93 1.69 -5.92 5.15
N SER A 94 2.93 -6.39 5.25
CA SER A 94 3.26 -7.81 5.44
C SER A 94 3.64 -8.20 6.87
N SER A 95 4.01 -7.26 7.74
CA SER A 95 4.53 -7.56 9.08
C SER A 95 3.48 -8.17 10.00
N SER A 96 2.23 -7.73 9.91
CA SER A 96 1.16 -8.11 10.84
C SER A 96 0.60 -9.52 10.63
N GLN A 97 0.94 -10.20 9.52
CA GLN A 97 0.35 -11.49 9.14
C GLN A 97 -1.18 -11.50 9.33
N PRO A 98 -1.92 -10.64 8.62
CA PRO A 98 -3.35 -10.42 8.87
C PRO A 98 -4.23 -11.66 8.66
N LEU A 99 -3.71 -12.66 7.93
CA LEU A 99 -4.31 -13.99 7.77
C LEU A 99 -4.34 -14.81 9.07
N SER A 100 -3.53 -14.45 10.07
CA SER A 100 -3.35 -15.22 11.30
C SER A 100 -3.68 -14.39 12.55
N ASN A 101 -3.45 -13.08 12.51
CA ASN A 101 -3.59 -12.19 13.67
C ASN A 101 -4.76 -11.19 13.55
N GLY A 102 -5.49 -11.18 12.43
CA GLY A 102 -6.55 -10.22 12.17
C GLY A 102 -6.04 -8.81 11.82
N ILE A 103 -6.89 -7.79 12.00
CA ILE A 103 -6.57 -6.41 11.59
C ILE A 103 -5.57 -5.77 12.57
N ASP A 104 -4.42 -5.40 12.04
CA ASP A 104 -3.44 -4.53 12.71
C ASP A 104 -3.73 -3.07 12.38
N TRP A 105 -4.35 -2.41 13.34
CA TRP A 105 -4.71 -1.00 13.29
C TRP A 105 -3.49 -0.07 13.33
N GLY A 106 -2.36 -0.52 13.89
CA GLY A 106 -1.13 0.27 13.99
C GLY A 106 -0.53 0.50 12.62
N ASP A 107 -0.26 -0.59 11.89
CA ASP A 107 0.33 -0.51 10.54
C ASP A 107 -0.66 0.11 9.53
N CYS A 108 -1.96 -0.16 9.66
CA CYS A 108 -3.00 0.55 8.89
C CYS A 108 -2.96 2.07 9.16
N GLY A 109 -2.83 2.47 10.42
CA GLY A 109 -2.74 3.89 10.81
C GLY A 109 -1.51 4.57 10.23
N VAL A 110 -0.36 3.89 10.20
CA VAL A 110 0.87 4.41 9.58
C VAL A 110 0.71 4.56 8.07
N LEU A 111 0.09 3.59 7.39
CA LEU A 111 -0.21 3.69 5.96
C LEU A 111 -1.17 4.84 5.63
N VAL A 112 -2.26 4.99 6.39
CA VAL A 112 -3.21 6.10 6.18
C VAL A 112 -2.54 7.45 6.50
N GLY A 113 -1.81 7.53 7.61
CA GLY A 113 -1.10 8.75 8.02
C GLY A 113 -0.05 9.17 6.99
N SER A 114 0.74 8.23 6.48
CA SER A 114 1.71 8.50 5.40
C SER A 114 1.02 8.88 4.08
N ALA A 115 -0.12 8.27 3.75
CA ALA A 115 -0.90 8.62 2.57
C ALA A 115 -1.38 10.08 2.62
N LEU A 116 -1.91 10.50 3.76
CA LEU A 116 -2.35 11.87 4.00
C LEU A 116 -1.17 12.85 3.99
N ALA A 117 -0.05 12.50 4.62
CA ALA A 117 1.15 13.34 4.62
C ALA A 117 1.66 13.60 3.20
N VAL A 118 1.75 12.55 2.37
CA VAL A 118 2.16 12.66 0.97
C VAL A 118 1.16 13.49 0.15
N LEU A 119 -0.15 13.30 0.38
CA LEU A 119 -1.19 14.09 -0.27
C LEU A 119 -1.07 15.58 0.08
N CYS A 120 -0.91 15.91 1.37
CA CYS A 120 -0.73 17.28 1.85
C CYS A 120 0.54 17.92 1.27
N LEU A 121 1.65 17.18 1.22
CA LEU A 121 2.89 17.64 0.58
C LEU A 121 2.70 17.90 -0.91
N GLY A 122 2.03 17.00 -1.63
CA GLY A 122 1.71 17.16 -3.05
C GLY A 122 0.84 18.38 -3.31
N ALA A 123 -0.22 18.57 -2.50
CA ALA A 123 -1.11 19.73 -2.59
C ALA A 123 -0.37 21.05 -2.29
N TRP A 124 0.50 21.05 -1.29
CA TRP A 124 1.32 22.21 -0.97
C TRP A 124 2.31 22.55 -2.07
N LEU A 125 2.99 21.54 -2.65
CA LEU A 125 3.93 21.73 -3.74
C LEU A 125 3.23 22.21 -5.02
N PHE A 126 2.01 21.72 -5.26
CA PHE A 126 1.14 22.19 -6.32
C PHE A 126 0.76 23.67 -6.13
N ASN A 127 0.33 24.06 -4.92
CA ASN A 127 -0.02 25.45 -4.63
C ASN A 127 1.17 26.42 -4.72
N ARG A 128 2.40 25.93 -4.46
CA ARG A 128 3.64 26.71 -4.66
C ARG A 128 4.09 26.81 -6.10
N ARG A 129 3.66 25.90 -6.97
CA ARG A 129 3.77 26.09 -8.41
C ARG A 129 2.68 27.09 -8.78
N ASP A 130 2.97 28.36 -8.53
CA ASP A 130 2.15 29.51 -8.93
C ASP A 130 1.76 29.29 -10.40
N LEU A 131 0.54 28.79 -10.63
CA LEU A 131 0.02 28.49 -11.95
C LEU A 131 -0.36 29.84 -12.56
N ARG A 132 0.65 30.61 -12.96
CA ARG A 132 0.49 31.64 -13.99
C ARG A 132 0.28 30.90 -15.31
N GLY A 133 -0.92 30.37 -15.47
CA GLY A 133 -1.54 30.16 -16.77
C GLY A 133 -2.10 31.48 -17.27
#